data_AF-A0A954LGB8-F1
#
_entry.id   AF-A0A954LGB8-F1
#
_cell.length_a   1.000
_cell.length_b   1.000
_cell.length_c   1.000
_cell.angle_alpha   90.00
_cell.angle_beta   90.00
_cell.angle_gamma   90.00
#
_symmetry.space_group_name_H-M   'P 1'
#
loop_
_entity.id
_entity.type
_entity.pdbx_description
1 polymer ?
#
loop_
_entity_poly.entity_id
_entity_poly.type
_entity_poly.pdbx_seq_one_letter_code
_entity_poly.pdbx_strand_id
1 'polypeptide(L)'
;MDVFVEDQRSIDGSMMTASFSPMVLTERHRWPVPQKTPPVAKPDDRPAAVSVSVPLRATTFDELVSEVNSIERRRIRHVSIRRQQILWFGEHALQDVLGDHGIRVASVGFIGGFTGSLGVSYKEAVEDALRGIELAAELQATAVVVVPGEQGLHTYRHAERTVRDGLITVADCVASASLRILVPTDTVLLSPRDCFRPRTCPLHWISELRTNVVRSMMVVRGRPGQWKLPFGWRECLSEGGFLRICHRCDRYQENTQLMAGILRIMSRCDDLAAEY
;
A
#
# COMPACT_ATOMS: atom_id res chain seq x y z
N MET A 1 12.49 -4.25 -4.70
CA MET A 1 11.99 -4.09 -3.31
C MET A 1 11.73 -2.63 -3.17
N ASP A 2 10.50 -2.26 -2.86
CA ASP A 2 9.99 -1.03 -3.43
C ASP A 2 9.76 0.01 -2.32
N VAL A 3 10.25 1.25 -2.51
CA VAL A 3 10.19 2.34 -1.51
C VAL A 3 9.42 3.51 -2.09
N PHE A 4 8.23 3.74 -1.56
CA PHE A 4 7.25 4.56 -2.26
C PHE A 4 7.22 5.98 -1.72
N VAL A 5 7.09 6.95 -2.63
CA VAL A 5 7.06 8.36 -2.28
C VAL A 5 5.79 8.95 -2.88
N GLU A 6 4.75 9.09 -2.06
CA GLU A 6 3.43 9.49 -2.50
C GLU A 6 3.28 11.02 -2.59
N ASP A 7 2.84 11.50 -3.75
CA ASP A 7 2.58 12.91 -4.05
C ASP A 7 1.06 13.10 -4.09
N GLN A 8 0.42 13.94 -3.27
CA GLN A 8 -0.93 14.45 -3.59
C GLN A 8 -0.92 15.97 -3.69
N ARG A 9 -1.58 16.51 -4.71
CA ARG A 9 -2.00 17.91 -4.79
C ARG A 9 -3.40 17.86 -5.37
N SER A 10 -4.27 18.75 -4.88
CA SER A 10 -5.68 18.93 -5.25
C SER A 10 -6.66 17.91 -4.68
N ILE A 11 -7.13 18.15 -3.45
CA ILE A 11 -8.56 18.04 -3.12
C ILE A 11 -8.85 19.25 -2.22
N ASP A 12 -9.42 20.30 -2.82
CA ASP A 12 -10.13 21.32 -2.06
C ASP A 12 -11.28 20.67 -1.30
N GLY A 13 -11.41 21.06 -0.03
CA GLY A 13 -12.28 20.48 0.99
C GLY A 13 -13.78 20.73 0.79
N SER A 14 -14.29 20.53 -0.42
CA SER A 14 -15.70 20.66 -0.73
C SER A 14 -16.13 19.59 -1.73
N MET A 15 -16.16 18.33 -1.31
CA MET A 15 -17.12 17.38 -1.88
C MET A 15 -17.30 16.18 -0.96
N MET A 16 -18.48 16.19 -0.31
CA MET A 16 -19.23 15.06 0.18
C MET A 16 -18.57 14.14 1.21
N THR A 17 -19.12 14.23 2.42
CA THR A 17 -19.58 13.08 3.20
C THR A 17 -20.32 12.07 2.30
N ALA A 18 -19.60 11.33 1.47
CA ALA A 18 -20.14 10.19 0.77
C ALA A 18 -20.20 9.04 1.78
N SER A 19 -21.40 8.83 2.29
CA SER A 19 -21.85 7.56 2.88
C SER A 19 -21.16 6.39 2.19
N PHE A 20 -20.41 5.59 2.96
CA PHE A 20 -20.02 4.24 2.56
C PHE A 20 -21.31 3.43 2.37
N SER A 21 -21.85 3.41 1.15
CA SER A 21 -22.96 2.53 0.80
C SER A 21 -22.40 1.22 0.25
N PRO A 22 -22.60 0.07 0.91
CA PRO A 22 -22.20 -1.22 0.38
C PRO A 22 -23.09 -1.55 -0.84
N MET A 23 -22.52 -1.57 -2.04
CA MET A 23 -23.18 -2.10 -3.23
C MET A 23 -22.91 -3.59 -3.32
N VAL A 24 -23.93 -4.38 -3.01
CA VAL A 24 -23.93 -5.84 -3.16
C VAL A 24 -24.10 -6.17 -4.65
N LEU A 25 -23.02 -6.57 -5.32
CA LEU A 25 -23.09 -7.20 -6.64
C LEU A 25 -23.22 -8.72 -6.45
N THR A 26 -24.41 -9.25 -6.78
CA THR A 26 -24.72 -10.67 -6.70
C THR A 26 -24.41 -11.36 -8.03
N GLU A 27 -23.21 -11.91 -8.20
CA GLU A 27 -22.98 -12.99 -9.18
C GLU A 27 -22.07 -14.08 -8.59
N ARG A 28 -22.61 -15.30 -8.51
CA ARG A 28 -21.89 -16.48 -8.01
C ARG A 28 -21.04 -17.06 -9.15
N HIS A 29 -19.80 -16.60 -9.29
CA HIS A 29 -18.83 -17.26 -10.16
C HIS A 29 -18.14 -18.42 -9.42
N ARG A 30 -18.11 -19.60 -10.07
CA ARG A 30 -17.52 -20.83 -9.53
C ARG A 30 -16.00 -20.78 -9.60
N TRP A 31 -15.38 -21.18 -8.49
CA TRP A 31 -13.94 -21.20 -8.24
C TRP A 31 -13.19 -22.27 -9.08
N PRO A 32 -12.07 -21.96 -9.75
CA PRO A 32 -11.18 -22.96 -10.34
C PRO A 32 -10.26 -23.60 -9.27
N VAL A 33 -10.06 -24.91 -9.39
CA VAL A 33 -9.25 -25.73 -8.45
C VAL A 33 -7.78 -25.30 -8.47
N PRO A 34 -7.09 -25.19 -7.31
CA PRO A 34 -5.69 -24.74 -7.26
C PRO A 34 -4.74 -25.72 -7.97
N GLN A 35 -3.88 -25.20 -8.85
CA GLN A 35 -2.71 -25.93 -9.32
C GLN A 35 -1.55 -25.78 -8.32
N LYS A 36 -0.75 -26.85 -8.16
CA LYS A 36 0.37 -26.94 -7.21
C LYS A 36 1.35 -25.77 -7.38
N THR A 37 1.62 -25.05 -6.30
CA THR A 37 2.64 -23.99 -6.23
C THR A 37 4.05 -24.55 -6.40
N PRO A 38 4.89 -23.96 -7.27
CA PRO A 38 6.31 -24.30 -7.34
C PRO A 38 7.07 -23.84 -6.08
N PRO A 39 8.22 -24.45 -5.76
CA PRO A 39 8.97 -24.15 -4.54
C PRO A 39 9.49 -22.70 -4.54
N VAL A 40 9.36 -22.06 -3.38
CA VAL A 40 9.81 -20.70 -3.10
C VAL A 40 11.33 -20.60 -3.33
N ALA A 41 11.74 -19.76 -4.28
CA ALA A 41 13.14 -19.46 -4.53
C ALA A 41 13.78 -18.79 -3.29
N LYS A 42 15.03 -19.16 -2.99
CA LYS A 42 15.81 -18.51 -1.93
C LYS A 42 15.97 -17.01 -2.25
N PRO A 43 15.93 -16.12 -1.23
CA PRO A 43 16.13 -14.69 -1.46
C PRO A 43 17.54 -14.45 -2.04
N ASP A 44 17.58 -13.72 -3.16
CA ASP A 44 18.81 -13.20 -3.78
C ASP A 44 19.47 -12.23 -2.80
N ASP A 45 20.76 -12.42 -2.52
CA ASP A 45 21.56 -11.67 -1.53
C ASP A 45 21.94 -10.26 -2.02
N ARG A 46 21.51 -9.88 -3.23
CA ARG A 46 21.68 -8.52 -3.73
C ARG A 46 20.75 -7.57 -3.00
N PRO A 47 21.27 -6.46 -2.44
CA PRO A 47 20.44 -5.41 -1.88
C PRO A 47 19.41 -4.95 -2.93
N ALA A 48 18.16 -5.08 -2.56
CA ALA A 48 17.09 -5.03 -3.53
C ALA A 48 16.86 -3.60 -4.00
N ALA A 49 16.97 -3.39 -5.32
CA ALA A 49 16.82 -2.09 -5.96
C ALA A 49 15.55 -1.38 -5.48
N VAL A 50 15.74 -0.18 -4.96
CA VAL A 50 14.68 0.68 -4.48
C VAL A 50 13.96 1.33 -5.66
N SER A 51 12.64 1.15 -5.74
CA SER A 51 11.79 1.77 -6.75
C SER A 51 10.86 2.83 -6.14
N VAL A 52 10.60 3.91 -6.88
CA VAL A 52 9.68 4.99 -6.48
C VAL A 52 8.34 4.83 -7.21
N SER A 53 7.22 4.98 -6.50
CA SER A 53 5.89 5.16 -7.12
C SER A 53 5.24 6.47 -6.72
N VAL A 54 4.34 6.95 -7.57
CA VAL A 54 3.44 8.08 -7.31
C VAL A 54 1.99 7.62 -7.33
N PRO A 55 1.07 8.25 -6.59
CA PRO A 55 -0.33 7.88 -6.67
C PRO A 55 -0.94 8.46 -7.95
N LEU A 56 -1.83 7.71 -8.60
CA LEU A 56 -2.67 8.30 -9.64
C LEU A 56 -3.67 9.27 -9.03
N ARG A 57 -3.88 10.39 -9.70
CA ARG A 57 -4.83 11.43 -9.29
C ARG A 57 -5.94 11.64 -10.29
N ALA A 58 -5.74 11.22 -11.52
CA ALA A 58 -6.70 11.37 -12.59
C ALA A 58 -8.10 10.90 -12.16
N THR A 59 -9.07 11.74 -12.51
CA THR A 59 -10.50 11.49 -12.31
C THR A 59 -11.24 11.31 -13.64
N THR A 60 -10.61 11.70 -14.75
CA THR A 60 -11.09 11.47 -16.11
C THR A 60 -10.03 10.73 -16.93
N PHE A 61 -10.43 10.16 -18.07
CA PHE A 61 -9.52 9.38 -18.91
C PHE A 61 -8.45 10.25 -19.58
N ASP A 62 -8.81 11.45 -20.04
CA ASP A 62 -7.86 12.40 -20.62
C ASP A 62 -6.81 12.87 -19.59
N GLU A 63 -7.23 13.05 -18.34
CA GLU A 63 -6.32 13.31 -17.22
C GLU A 63 -5.39 12.12 -16.97
N LEU A 64 -5.90 10.89 -17.04
CA LEU A 64 -5.12 9.67 -16.83
C LEU A 64 -3.99 9.57 -17.87
N VAL A 65 -4.31 9.74 -19.15
CA VAL A 65 -3.32 9.74 -20.23
C VAL A 65 -2.29 10.86 -20.03
N SER A 66 -2.73 12.07 -19.69
CA SER A 66 -1.84 13.21 -19.45
C SER A 66 -0.93 13.00 -18.22
N GLU A 67 -1.47 12.43 -17.14
CA GLU A 67 -0.74 12.10 -15.92
C GLU A 67 0.30 11.01 -16.19
N VAL A 68 -0.07 9.92 -16.85
CA VAL A 68 0.84 8.82 -17.21
C VAL A 68 2.01 9.30 -18.07
N ASN A 69 1.75 10.13 -19.08
CA ASN A 69 2.79 10.79 -19.87
C ASN A 69 3.76 11.63 -19.01
N SER A 70 3.24 12.37 -18.03
CA SER A 70 4.06 13.16 -17.10
C SER A 70 4.93 12.28 -16.20
N ILE A 71 4.37 11.18 -15.70
CA ILE A 71 5.06 10.19 -14.87
C ILE A 71 6.20 9.53 -15.64
N GLU A 72 5.94 9.12 -16.89
CA GLU A 72 6.95 8.52 -17.76
C GLU A 72 8.12 9.49 -18.04
N ARG A 73 7.83 10.75 -18.37
CA ARG A 73 8.87 11.78 -18.59
C ARG A 73 9.77 11.99 -17.37
N ARG A 74 9.23 11.77 -16.16
CA ARG A 74 9.98 11.80 -14.88
C ARG A 74 10.75 10.50 -14.61
N ARG A 75 10.69 9.52 -15.52
CA ARG A 75 11.28 8.18 -15.41
C ARG A 75 10.80 7.39 -14.20
N ILE A 76 9.57 7.64 -13.77
CA ILE A 76 8.92 6.87 -12.71
C ILE A 76 8.22 5.69 -13.37
N ARG A 77 8.45 4.48 -12.84
CA ARG A 77 7.96 3.22 -13.44
C ARG A 77 6.88 2.54 -12.62
N HIS A 78 6.46 3.13 -11.51
CA HIS A 78 5.47 2.54 -10.65
C HIS A 78 4.42 3.56 -10.23
N VAL A 79 3.17 3.13 -10.08
CA VAL A 79 2.07 3.95 -9.57
C VAL A 79 1.29 3.25 -8.48
N SER A 80 0.74 4.01 -7.54
CA SER A 80 -0.24 3.52 -6.57
C SER A 80 -1.63 3.95 -7.00
N ILE A 81 -2.61 3.05 -6.93
CA ILE A 81 -3.95 3.27 -7.48
C ILE A 81 -4.99 3.14 -6.38
N ARG A 82 -5.94 4.08 -6.33
CA ARG A 82 -7.09 3.96 -5.44
C ARG A 82 -8.12 3.02 -6.05
N ARG A 83 -8.75 2.17 -5.24
CA ARG A 83 -9.80 1.24 -5.70
C ARG A 83 -10.91 1.93 -6.49
N GLN A 84 -11.31 3.14 -6.10
CA GLN A 84 -12.33 3.91 -6.81
C GLN A 84 -11.92 4.23 -8.25
N GLN A 85 -10.62 4.43 -8.51
CA GLN A 85 -10.13 4.69 -9.87
C GLN A 85 -10.19 3.43 -10.72
N ILE A 86 -9.94 2.26 -10.13
CA ILE A 86 -10.08 0.97 -10.82
C ILE A 86 -11.53 0.75 -11.23
N LEU A 87 -12.47 0.95 -10.30
CA LEU A 87 -13.90 0.83 -10.58
C LEU A 87 -14.40 1.85 -11.61
N TRP A 88 -13.78 3.03 -11.66
CA TRP A 88 -14.17 4.11 -12.57
C TRP A 88 -13.64 3.89 -13.99
N PHE A 89 -12.36 3.56 -14.13
CA PHE A 89 -11.70 3.39 -15.43
C PHE A 89 -11.84 1.97 -16.00
N GLY A 90 -12.01 0.97 -15.13
CA GLY A 90 -11.90 -0.45 -15.46
C GLY A 90 -10.45 -0.94 -15.43
N GLU A 91 -10.24 -2.22 -15.07
CA GLU A 91 -8.89 -2.80 -14.99
C GLU A 91 -8.17 -2.75 -16.35
N HIS A 92 -8.85 -3.19 -17.43
CA HIS A 92 -8.25 -3.29 -18.75
C HIS A 92 -7.77 -1.94 -19.29
N ALA A 93 -8.58 -0.89 -19.16
CA ALA A 93 -8.19 0.44 -19.63
C ALA A 93 -7.00 1.00 -18.84
N LEU A 94 -6.93 0.73 -17.53
CA LEU A 94 -5.76 1.08 -16.72
C LEU A 94 -4.52 0.28 -17.14
N GLN A 95 -4.66 -1.03 -17.39
CA GLN A 95 -3.55 -1.87 -17.84
C GLN A 95 -3.01 -1.42 -19.20
N ASP A 96 -3.88 -1.11 -20.15
CA ASP A 96 -3.48 -0.66 -21.49
C ASP A 96 -2.68 0.64 -21.40
N VAL A 97 -3.26 1.67 -20.76
CA VAL A 97 -2.61 2.98 -20.64
C VAL A 97 -1.30 2.90 -19.84
N LEU A 98 -1.24 2.12 -18.75
CA LEU A 98 0.00 1.99 -17.97
C LEU A 98 1.04 1.13 -18.70
N GLY A 99 0.59 0.05 -19.33
CA GLY A 99 1.42 -0.91 -20.06
C GLY A 99 2.12 -0.31 -21.26
N ASP A 100 1.42 0.51 -22.04
CA ASP A 100 1.97 1.23 -23.21
C ASP A 100 3.16 2.12 -22.83
N HIS A 101 3.18 2.62 -21.60
CA HIS A 101 4.25 3.46 -21.06
C HIS A 101 5.25 2.71 -20.15
N GLY A 102 5.13 1.38 -20.07
CA GLY A 102 5.98 0.53 -19.22
C GLY A 102 5.89 0.89 -17.73
N ILE A 103 4.73 1.35 -17.27
CA ILE A 103 4.45 1.69 -15.87
C ILE A 103 3.72 0.52 -15.21
N ARG A 104 4.15 0.13 -14.02
CA ARG A 104 3.56 -0.98 -13.25
C ARG A 104 2.78 -0.48 -12.03
N VAL A 105 1.88 -1.30 -11.53
CA VAL A 105 1.14 -0.99 -10.30
C VAL A 105 1.96 -1.42 -9.07
N ALA A 106 2.36 -0.44 -8.27
CA ALA A 106 3.03 -0.64 -7.00
C ALA A 106 2.09 -1.18 -5.94
N SER A 107 1.00 -0.43 -5.71
CA SER A 107 0.04 -0.76 -4.67
C SER A 107 -1.37 -0.36 -5.06
N VAL A 108 -2.33 -1.15 -4.58
CA VAL A 108 -3.76 -0.85 -4.66
C VAL A 108 -4.29 -0.65 -3.25
N GLY A 109 -5.13 0.36 -3.05
CA GLY A 109 -5.71 0.60 -1.73
C GLY A 109 -6.85 1.62 -1.74
N PHE A 110 -7.46 1.90 -0.60
CA PHE A 110 -7.30 1.15 0.66
C PHE A 110 -8.36 0.06 0.76
N ILE A 111 -8.03 -1.02 1.47
CA ILE A 111 -8.97 -2.09 1.85
C ILE A 111 -9.00 -2.25 3.38
N GLY A 112 -9.95 -3.01 3.92
CA GLY A 112 -10.00 -3.32 5.35
C GLY A 112 -11.17 -2.62 6.06
N GLY A 113 -10.90 -2.00 7.21
CA GLY A 113 -11.93 -1.47 8.12
C GLY A 113 -12.46 -2.52 9.09
N PHE A 114 -11.65 -3.53 9.44
CA PHE A 114 -12.02 -4.68 10.26
C PHE A 114 -12.61 -4.29 11.62
N THR A 115 -12.16 -3.22 12.24
CA THR A 115 -12.68 -2.79 13.56
C THR A 115 -14.05 -2.12 13.48
N GLY A 116 -14.56 -1.86 12.27
CA GLY A 116 -15.82 -1.18 12.00
C GLY A 116 -15.78 0.34 12.16
N SER A 117 -14.62 0.93 12.49
CA SER A 117 -14.44 2.38 12.62
C SER A 117 -14.70 3.16 11.33
N LEU A 118 -14.71 2.46 10.18
CA LEU A 118 -14.99 3.01 8.86
C LEU A 118 -16.48 2.87 8.46
N GLY A 119 -17.35 2.44 9.37
CA GLY A 119 -18.80 2.37 9.14
C GLY A 119 -19.29 1.10 8.43
N VAL A 120 -18.44 0.07 8.34
CA VAL A 120 -18.75 -1.24 7.76
C VAL A 120 -18.62 -2.33 8.81
N SER A 121 -19.39 -3.41 8.72
CA SER A 121 -19.20 -4.56 9.63
C SER A 121 -17.90 -5.30 9.33
N TYR A 122 -17.40 -6.08 10.29
CA TYR A 122 -16.22 -6.93 10.09
C TYR A 122 -16.37 -7.85 8.86
N LYS A 123 -17.54 -8.47 8.70
CA LYS A 123 -17.81 -9.39 7.58
C LYS A 123 -17.76 -8.66 6.24
N GLU A 124 -18.43 -7.51 6.12
CA GLU A 124 -18.40 -6.69 4.90
C GLU A 124 -16.99 -6.19 4.60
N ALA A 125 -16.23 -5.78 5.62
CA ALA A 125 -14.85 -5.34 5.50
C ALA A 125 -13.92 -6.46 4.97
N VAL A 126 -14.07 -7.69 5.45
CA VAL A 126 -13.31 -8.85 4.96
C VAL A 126 -13.70 -9.20 3.54
N GLU A 127 -14.99 -9.32 3.24
CA GLU A 127 -15.48 -9.62 1.88
C GLU A 127 -15.02 -8.55 0.87
N ASP A 128 -15.05 -7.27 1.28
CA ASP A 128 -14.55 -6.18 0.45
C ASP A 128 -13.03 -6.20 0.28
N ALA A 129 -12.28 -6.56 1.31
CA ALA A 129 -10.83 -6.72 1.23
C ALA A 129 -10.44 -7.84 0.26
N LEU A 130 -11.14 -8.97 0.28
CA LEU A 130 -10.90 -10.08 -0.65
C LEU A 130 -11.14 -9.66 -2.11
N ARG A 131 -12.25 -8.98 -2.41
CA ARG A 131 -12.47 -8.40 -3.75
C ARG A 131 -11.39 -7.40 -4.15
N GLY A 132 -10.90 -6.60 -3.20
CA GLY A 132 -9.81 -5.67 -3.46
C GLY A 132 -8.46 -6.37 -3.77
N ILE A 133 -8.22 -7.55 -3.21
CA ILE A 133 -7.06 -8.39 -3.54
C ILE A 133 -7.19 -8.93 -4.96
N GLU A 134 -8.37 -9.40 -5.35
CA GLU A 134 -8.63 -9.90 -6.71
C GLU A 134 -8.35 -8.81 -7.75
N LEU A 135 -8.91 -7.61 -7.57
CA LEU A 135 -8.63 -6.44 -8.43
C LEU A 135 -7.13 -6.10 -8.50
N ALA A 136 -6.43 -6.18 -7.36
CA ALA A 136 -5.00 -5.92 -7.32
C ALA A 136 -4.19 -7.00 -8.05
N ALA A 137 -4.61 -8.26 -7.98
CA ALA A 137 -3.98 -9.37 -8.67
C ALA A 137 -4.18 -9.25 -10.18
N GLU A 138 -5.37 -8.88 -10.63
CA GLU A 138 -5.69 -8.61 -12.04
C GLU A 138 -4.79 -7.51 -12.59
N LEU A 139 -4.64 -6.40 -11.87
CA LEU A 139 -3.73 -5.30 -12.22
C LEU A 139 -2.23 -5.63 -12.06
N GLN A 140 -1.88 -6.86 -11.67
CA GLN A 140 -0.51 -7.29 -11.39
C GLN A 140 0.20 -6.34 -10.42
N ALA A 141 -0.53 -5.86 -9.42
CA ALA A 141 0.03 -5.00 -8.38
C ALA A 141 1.12 -5.75 -7.60
N THR A 142 2.02 -5.00 -6.96
CA THR A 142 3.01 -5.61 -6.05
C THR A 142 2.46 -5.77 -4.63
N ALA A 143 1.50 -4.92 -4.24
CA ALA A 143 0.94 -4.93 -2.91
C ALA A 143 -0.50 -4.39 -2.83
N VAL A 144 -1.17 -4.72 -1.73
CA VAL A 144 -2.42 -4.09 -1.30
C VAL A 144 -2.22 -3.38 0.03
N VAL A 145 -2.83 -2.21 0.18
CA VAL A 145 -2.75 -1.44 1.43
C VAL A 145 -3.99 -1.67 2.27
N VAL A 146 -3.82 -2.37 3.40
CA VAL A 146 -4.88 -2.65 4.38
C VAL A 146 -4.87 -1.58 5.47
N VAL A 147 -5.98 -0.88 5.58
CA VAL A 147 -6.32 0.09 6.61
C VAL A 147 -7.25 -0.62 7.59
N PRO A 148 -6.74 -1.17 8.71
CA PRO A 148 -7.52 -2.07 9.56
C PRO A 148 -8.61 -1.37 10.37
N GLY A 149 -8.52 -0.06 10.54
CA GLY A 149 -9.37 0.73 11.41
C GLY A 149 -8.77 0.94 12.81
N GLU A 150 -9.31 1.90 13.55
CA GLU A 150 -8.83 2.23 14.90
C GLU A 150 -9.42 1.33 15.98
N GLN A 151 -8.92 1.46 17.21
CA GLN A 151 -9.53 0.82 18.38
C GLN A 151 -10.98 1.29 18.61
N GLY A 152 -11.24 2.59 18.52
CA GLY A 152 -12.58 3.17 18.72
C GLY A 152 -13.11 2.88 20.13
N LEU A 153 -14.38 2.47 20.22
CA LEU A 153 -15.03 2.14 21.50
C LEU A 153 -14.71 0.72 22.00
N HIS A 154 -13.93 -0.05 21.26
CA HIS A 154 -13.56 -1.41 21.65
C HIS A 154 -12.52 -1.42 22.77
N THR A 155 -12.50 -2.50 23.54
CA THR A 155 -11.32 -2.79 24.36
C THR A 155 -10.12 -3.04 23.46
N TYR A 156 -8.92 -2.67 23.92
CA TYR A 156 -7.70 -2.88 23.14
C TYR A 156 -7.54 -4.35 22.68
N ARG A 157 -7.78 -5.32 23.59
CA ARG A 157 -7.67 -6.75 23.25
C ARG A 157 -8.66 -7.17 22.17
N HIS A 158 -9.88 -6.63 22.20
CA HIS A 158 -10.87 -6.92 21.16
C HIS A 158 -10.44 -6.32 19.82
N ALA A 159 -10.08 -5.03 19.78
CA ALA A 159 -9.59 -4.39 18.57
C ALA A 159 -8.36 -5.11 17.98
N GLU A 160 -7.36 -5.41 18.82
CA GLU A 160 -6.17 -6.13 18.38
C GLU A 160 -6.53 -7.49 17.78
N ARG A 161 -7.35 -8.28 18.47
CA ARG A 161 -7.80 -9.58 17.97
C ARG A 161 -8.51 -9.43 16.62
N THR A 162 -9.46 -8.51 16.51
CA THR A 162 -10.20 -8.26 15.26
C THR A 162 -9.27 -7.88 14.11
N VAL A 163 -8.26 -7.04 14.36
CA VAL A 163 -7.28 -6.67 13.34
C VAL A 163 -6.41 -7.86 12.95
N ARG A 164 -5.90 -8.65 13.92
CA ARG A 164 -5.09 -9.84 13.66
C ARG A 164 -5.88 -10.87 12.85
N ASP A 165 -7.10 -11.17 13.27
CA ASP A 165 -7.99 -12.13 12.60
C ASP A 165 -8.28 -11.69 11.16
N GLY A 166 -8.57 -10.39 10.93
CA GLY A 166 -8.78 -9.84 9.59
C GLY A 166 -7.53 -9.91 8.70
N LEU A 167 -6.35 -9.55 9.24
CA LEU A 167 -5.09 -9.63 8.50
C LEU A 167 -4.71 -11.06 8.13
N ILE A 168 -4.89 -12.02 9.04
CA ILE A 168 -4.64 -13.44 8.78
C ILE A 168 -5.58 -13.95 7.68
N THR A 169 -6.87 -13.64 7.78
CA THR A 169 -7.88 -14.04 6.77
C THR A 169 -7.51 -13.55 5.37
N VAL A 170 -7.09 -12.28 5.25
CA VAL A 170 -6.68 -11.66 3.99
C VAL A 170 -5.33 -12.22 3.50
N ALA A 171 -4.40 -12.52 4.42
CA ALA A 171 -3.11 -13.12 4.09
C ALA A 171 -3.23 -14.52 3.47
N ASP A 172 -4.17 -15.34 3.95
CA ASP A 172 -4.41 -16.68 3.40
C ASP A 172 -4.87 -16.63 1.94
N CYS A 173 -5.65 -15.61 1.57
CA CYS A 173 -6.05 -15.37 0.17
C CYS A 173 -4.87 -14.89 -0.68
N VAL A 174 -4.09 -13.93 -0.16
CA VAL A 174 -2.92 -13.36 -0.84
C VAL A 174 -1.84 -14.39 -1.10
N ALA A 175 -1.69 -15.44 -0.28
CA ALA A 175 -0.68 -16.49 -0.51
C ALA A 175 -0.80 -17.19 -1.88
N SER A 176 -1.97 -17.13 -2.52
CA SER A 176 -2.21 -17.64 -3.87
C SER A 176 -1.81 -16.66 -4.98
N ALA A 177 -1.61 -15.38 -4.65
CA ALA A 177 -1.21 -14.30 -5.54
C ALA A 177 0.22 -13.83 -5.22
N SER A 178 0.94 -13.27 -6.20
CA SER A 178 2.27 -12.65 -5.95
C SER A 178 2.15 -11.25 -5.33
N LEU A 179 1.31 -11.09 -4.30
CA LEU A 179 0.99 -9.83 -3.64
C LEU A 179 1.57 -9.77 -2.22
N ARG A 180 1.83 -8.55 -1.74
CA ARG A 180 2.09 -8.26 -0.33
C ARG A 180 0.93 -7.50 0.29
N ILE A 181 0.73 -7.67 1.59
CA ILE A 181 -0.19 -6.86 2.37
C ILE A 181 0.62 -5.81 3.10
N LEU A 182 0.19 -4.55 3.01
CA LEU A 182 0.85 -3.43 3.68
C LEU A 182 -0.06 -2.85 4.74
N VAL A 183 0.44 -2.79 5.97
CA VAL A 183 -0.27 -2.21 7.10
C VAL A 183 0.40 -0.89 7.48
N PRO A 184 -0.30 0.24 7.41
CA PRO A 184 0.23 1.52 7.83
C PRO A 184 0.65 1.54 9.30
N THR A 185 1.83 2.07 9.62
CA THR A 185 2.27 2.29 11.00
C THR A 185 1.69 3.56 11.63
N ASP A 186 1.08 4.43 10.83
CA ASP A 186 0.35 5.62 11.24
C ASP A 186 -0.77 5.90 10.23
N THR A 187 -1.60 6.90 10.50
CA THR A 187 -2.75 7.24 9.64
C THR A 187 -2.32 7.52 8.21
N VAL A 188 -3.15 7.17 7.23
CA VAL A 188 -2.90 7.43 5.80
C VAL A 188 -3.93 8.39 5.21
N LEU A 189 -5.14 8.38 5.75
CA LEU A 189 -6.27 9.26 5.49
C LEU A 189 -6.32 10.48 6.41
N LEU A 190 -5.29 10.70 7.24
CA LEU A 190 -5.24 11.80 8.24
C LEU A 190 -6.38 11.72 9.28
N SER A 191 -6.99 10.56 9.44
CA SER A 191 -8.07 10.33 10.40
C SER A 191 -7.58 9.34 11.44
N PRO A 192 -7.80 9.53 12.75
CA PRO A 192 -7.45 8.52 13.73
C PRO A 192 -8.13 7.18 13.45
N ARG A 193 -9.30 7.22 12.78
CA ARG A 193 -10.18 6.08 12.48
C ARG A 193 -9.59 5.02 11.57
N ASP A 194 -8.49 5.30 10.90
CA ASP A 194 -7.94 4.47 9.83
C ASP A 194 -6.76 3.59 10.30
N CYS A 195 -6.22 3.85 11.50
CA CYS A 195 -4.98 3.22 11.94
C CYS A 195 -5.16 2.53 13.29
N PHE A 196 -4.83 1.24 13.33
CA PHE A 196 -4.67 0.50 14.57
C PHE A 196 -3.27 0.77 15.13
N ARG A 197 -3.19 1.17 16.41
CA ARG A 197 -1.91 1.45 17.09
C ARG A 197 -1.60 0.32 18.09
N PRO A 198 -0.66 -0.59 17.77
CA PRO A 198 -0.26 -1.61 18.71
C PRO A 198 0.47 -1.00 19.91
N ARG A 199 0.43 -1.68 21.05
CA ARG A 199 1.16 -1.28 22.28
C ARG A 199 2.68 -1.49 22.17
N THR A 200 3.10 -2.40 21.30
CA THR A 200 4.50 -2.66 20.97
C THR A 200 4.89 -1.90 19.69
N CYS A 201 6.18 -1.91 19.35
CA CYS A 201 6.65 -1.37 18.08
C CYS A 201 5.84 -1.99 16.92
N PRO A 202 5.27 -1.20 15.98
CA PRO A 202 4.47 -1.73 14.87
C PRO A 202 5.19 -2.79 14.03
N LEU A 203 6.50 -2.64 13.81
CA LEU A 203 7.30 -3.65 13.10
C LEU A 203 7.33 -4.98 13.84
N HIS A 204 7.60 -4.92 15.15
CA HIS A 204 7.61 -6.11 15.99
C HIS A 204 6.23 -6.77 16.02
N TRP A 205 5.17 -5.97 16.20
CA TRP A 205 3.80 -6.45 16.19
C TRP A 205 3.42 -7.17 14.87
N ILE A 206 3.87 -6.64 13.72
CA ILE A 206 3.69 -7.30 12.41
C ILE A 206 4.49 -8.60 12.33
N SER A 207 5.73 -8.61 12.82
CA SER A 207 6.57 -9.83 12.84
C SER A 207 5.94 -10.97 13.66
N GLU A 208 5.19 -10.65 14.72
CA GLU A 208 4.47 -11.63 15.54
C GLU A 208 3.32 -12.33 14.81
N LEU A 209 2.83 -11.77 13.70
CA LEU A 209 1.80 -12.41 12.88
C LEU A 209 2.32 -13.69 12.16
N ARG A 210 3.64 -13.90 12.14
CA ARG A 210 4.31 -15.09 11.55
C ARG A 210 3.90 -15.38 10.10
N THR A 211 3.62 -14.32 9.34
CA THR A 211 3.26 -14.38 7.92
C THR A 211 4.34 -13.73 7.06
N ASN A 212 4.64 -14.33 5.93
CA ASN A 212 5.60 -13.81 4.97
C ASN A 212 5.00 -12.81 3.97
N VAL A 213 3.68 -12.56 4.01
CA VAL A 213 3.02 -11.62 3.07
C VAL A 213 2.63 -10.29 3.71
N VAL A 214 2.41 -10.23 5.02
CA VAL A 214 2.08 -8.97 5.71
C VAL A 214 3.35 -8.20 6.06
N ARG A 215 3.42 -6.94 5.64
CA ARG A 215 4.55 -6.03 5.82
C ARG A 215 4.07 -4.67 6.30
N SER A 216 5.02 -3.93 6.84
CA SER A 216 4.78 -2.58 7.34
C SER A 216 4.79 -1.58 6.21
N MET A 217 3.92 -0.58 6.28
CA MET A 217 4.06 0.66 5.52
C MET A 217 4.29 1.80 6.50
N MET A 218 5.52 2.27 6.57
CA MET A 218 5.86 3.40 7.42
C MET A 218 5.41 4.71 6.79
N VAL A 219 4.46 5.36 7.45
CA VAL A 219 4.00 6.68 7.04
C VAL A 219 4.95 7.74 7.58
N VAL A 220 5.62 8.45 6.68
CA VAL A 220 6.54 9.54 6.99
C VAL A 220 5.80 10.86 6.81
N ARG A 221 5.53 11.51 7.94
CA ARG A 221 5.00 12.87 8.02
C ARG A 221 6.15 13.75 8.51
N GLY A 222 6.66 14.65 7.67
CA GLY A 222 7.70 15.56 8.16
C GLY A 222 7.10 16.51 9.20
N ARG A 223 7.75 16.58 10.35
CA ARG A 223 7.43 17.53 11.42
C ARG A 223 8.33 18.75 11.28
N PRO A 224 7.83 19.97 11.53
CA PRO A 224 8.69 21.15 11.60
C PRO A 224 9.87 20.91 12.56
N GLY A 225 11.09 21.14 12.09
CA GLY A 225 12.31 21.00 12.91
C GLY A 225 12.86 19.57 13.11
N GLN A 226 12.21 18.52 12.60
CA GLN A 226 12.73 17.14 12.67
C GLN A 226 12.99 16.58 11.27
N TRP A 227 14.25 16.24 11.01
CA TRP A 227 14.77 15.81 9.70
C TRP A 227 15.07 14.31 9.62
N LYS A 228 14.55 13.54 10.58
CA LYS A 228 14.91 12.13 10.76
C LYS A 228 13.77 11.26 10.29
N LEU A 229 14.09 10.24 9.50
CA LEU A 229 13.14 9.17 9.23
C LEU A 229 12.73 8.48 10.54
N PRO A 230 11.51 7.91 10.60
CA PRO A 230 11.06 7.14 11.75
C PRO A 230 12.08 6.05 12.10
N PHE A 231 12.26 5.81 13.39
CA PHE A 231 13.02 4.65 13.85
C PHE A 231 12.43 3.36 13.26
N GLY A 232 13.27 2.44 12.79
CA GLY A 232 12.85 1.21 12.14
C GLY A 232 12.69 1.30 10.61
N TRP A 233 12.96 2.45 9.97
CA TRP A 233 12.73 2.59 8.52
C TRP A 233 13.58 1.65 7.66
N ARG A 234 14.80 1.34 8.09
CA ARG A 234 15.69 0.42 7.35
C ARG A 234 15.18 -1.01 7.46
N GLU A 235 14.77 -1.38 8.65
CA GLU A 235 14.19 -2.67 9.00
C GLU A 235 12.91 -2.90 8.19
N CYS A 236 11.99 -1.92 8.21
CA CYS A 236 10.78 -1.90 7.39
C CYS A 236 11.10 -2.21 5.93
N LEU A 237 12.07 -1.51 5.36
CA LEU A 237 12.45 -1.71 3.98
C LEU A 237 13.08 -3.08 3.77
N SER A 238 14.06 -3.49 4.58
CA SER A 238 14.74 -4.79 4.45
C SER A 238 13.81 -5.99 4.53
N GLU A 239 12.68 -5.85 5.21
CA GLU A 239 11.65 -6.90 5.29
C GLU A 239 10.71 -6.90 4.06
N GLY A 240 10.84 -5.94 3.14
CA GLY A 240 9.94 -5.77 1.98
C GLY A 240 8.73 -4.89 2.27
N GLY A 241 8.79 -4.10 3.35
CA GLY A 241 7.84 -3.05 3.67
C GLY A 241 8.08 -1.77 2.88
N PHE A 242 7.15 -0.82 3.03
CA PHE A 242 7.08 0.40 2.22
C PHE A 242 7.35 1.61 3.12
N LEU A 243 8.03 2.64 2.59
CA LEU A 243 7.87 3.99 3.14
C LEU A 243 6.76 4.67 2.35
N ARG A 244 6.00 5.54 3.00
CA ARG A 244 4.99 6.40 2.36
C ARG A 244 5.19 7.82 2.86
N ILE A 245 5.67 8.70 2.00
CA ILE A 245 5.82 10.12 2.34
C ILE A 245 4.51 10.84 2.10
N CYS A 246 4.00 11.56 3.10
CA CYS A 246 2.81 12.38 2.93
C CYS A 246 3.17 13.80 2.45
N HIS A 247 2.55 14.22 1.34
CA HIS A 247 2.72 15.53 0.71
C HIS A 247 2.25 16.73 1.54
N ARG A 248 1.29 16.58 2.48
CA ARG A 248 0.87 17.68 3.41
C ARG A 248 1.91 17.97 4.49
N CYS A 249 3.16 17.65 4.20
CA CYS A 249 4.29 18.08 4.98
C CYS A 249 4.78 19.38 4.35
N ASP A 250 4.94 20.43 5.17
CA ASP A 250 5.51 21.73 4.77
C ASP A 250 6.93 21.63 4.17
N ARG A 251 7.49 20.42 4.12
CA ARG A 251 8.87 20.06 3.76
C ARG A 251 8.97 18.95 2.72
N TYR A 252 7.92 18.74 1.92
CA TYR A 252 7.86 17.67 0.91
C TYR A 252 9.08 17.65 -0.05
N GLN A 253 9.50 18.83 -0.51
CA GLN A 253 10.64 18.96 -1.43
C GLN A 253 11.95 18.50 -0.77
N GLU A 254 12.11 18.77 0.52
CA GLU A 254 13.29 18.36 1.29
C GLU A 254 13.24 16.88 1.67
N ASN A 255 12.06 16.33 1.98
CA ASN A 255 11.88 14.88 2.18
C ASN A 255 12.19 14.09 0.90
N THR A 256 11.82 14.64 -0.25
CA THR A 256 12.15 14.06 -1.56
C THR A 256 13.65 14.10 -1.83
N GLN A 257 14.35 15.17 -1.43
CA GLN A 257 15.81 15.27 -1.51
C GLN A 257 16.51 14.33 -0.53
N LEU A 258 16.01 14.19 0.70
CA LEU A 258 16.50 13.23 1.69
C LEU A 258 16.36 11.80 1.17
N MET A 259 15.23 11.47 0.54
CA MET A 259 15.05 10.20 -0.16
C MET A 259 16.05 10.06 -1.28
N ALA A 260 16.19 11.03 -2.18
CA ALA A 260 17.19 10.96 -3.24
C ALA A 260 18.63 10.78 -2.69
N GLY A 261 18.92 11.29 -1.49
CA GLY A 261 20.18 11.04 -0.79
C GLY A 261 20.29 9.63 -0.23
N ILE A 262 19.23 9.13 0.42
CA ILE A 262 19.16 7.78 0.97
C ILE A 262 19.24 6.72 -0.13
N LEU A 263 18.52 6.92 -1.24
CA LEU A 263 18.59 6.07 -2.42
C LEU A 263 20.00 6.03 -3.00
N ARG A 264 20.69 7.18 -3.06
CA ARG A 264 22.09 7.26 -3.51
C ARG A 264 23.07 6.57 -2.56
N ILE A 265 22.82 6.62 -1.25
CA ILE A 265 23.66 5.92 -0.27
C ILE A 265 23.43 4.42 -0.36
N MET A 266 22.17 3.99 -0.47
CA MET A 266 21.82 2.58 -0.64
C MET A 266 22.44 2.03 -1.93
N SER A 267 22.28 2.70 -3.07
CA SER A 267 22.89 2.26 -4.33
C SER A 267 24.42 2.15 -4.28
N ARG A 268 25.10 3.01 -3.50
CA ARG A 268 26.55 2.96 -3.32
C ARG A 268 27.02 1.81 -2.42
N CYS A 269 26.21 1.40 -1.45
CA CYS A 269 26.49 0.21 -0.66
C CYS A 269 26.36 -1.06 -1.51
N ASP A 270 25.48 -1.04 -2.51
CA ASP A 270 25.27 -2.14 -3.46
C ASP A 270 26.49 -2.28 -4.40
N ASP A 271 27.04 -1.17 -4.89
CA ASP A 271 28.25 -1.14 -5.73
C ASP A 271 29.49 -1.68 -4.99
N LEU A 272 29.63 -1.35 -3.69
CA LEU A 272 30.75 -1.83 -2.87
C LEU A 272 30.64 -3.31 -2.48
N ALA A 273 29.43 -3.88 -2.50
CA ALA A 273 29.20 -5.31 -2.27
C ALA A 273 29.38 -6.15 -3.56
N ALA A 274 29.36 -5.52 -4.74
CA ALA A 274 29.57 -6.18 -6.02
C ALA A 274 31.05 -6.25 -6.46
N GLU A 275 31.96 -5.58 -5.74
CA GLU A 275 33.41 -5.59 -5.99
C GLU A 275 34.19 -6.63 -5.14
N TYR A 276 33.50 -7.53 -4.42
CA TYR A 276 34.10 -8.63 -3.66
C TYR A 276 33.54 -10.01 -4.03
#